data_AF-A0A419YBZ5-F1
#
_entry.id   AF-A0A419YBZ5-F1
#
_cell.length_a   1.000
_cell.length_b   1.000
_cell.length_c   1.000
_cell.angle_alpha   90.00
_cell.angle_beta   90.00
_cell.angle_gamma   90.00
#
_symmetry.space_group_name_H-M   'P 1'
#
loop_
_entity.id
_entity.type
_entity.pdbx_description
1 polymer ?
#
loop_
_entity_poly.entity_id
_entity_poly.type
_entity_poly.pdbx_seq_one_letter_code
_entity_poly.pdbx_strand_id
1 'polypeptide(L)' 'MESPHGYRIAVPGRPGAHAPQTMAVVYRSDETTPDGRTVYRGAGGLRVTVHGSVACFLEPYPPGVCHPFGFAYPIAAA' A
#
# COMPACT_ATOMS: atom_id res chain seq x y z
N MET A 1 -6.80 18.84 1.80
CA MET A 1 -6.03 18.22 2.89
C MET A 1 -4.84 17.57 2.24
N GLU A 2 -3.62 17.95 2.62
CA GLU A 2 -2.42 17.36 2.04
C GLU A 2 -2.38 15.88 2.46
N SER A 3 -2.35 14.95 1.50
CA SER A 3 -2.18 13.54 1.84
C SER A 3 -0.81 13.36 2.55
N PRO A 4 -0.58 12.28 3.30
CA PRO A 4 0.76 11.93 3.81
C PRO A 4 1.79 11.74 2.70
N HIS A 5 3.06 12.04 2.98
CA HIS A 5 4.18 11.80 2.06
C HIS A 5 4.43 10.31 1.82
N GLY A 6 4.08 9.45 2.79
CA GLY A 6 4.14 8.00 2.64
C GLY A 6 3.42 7.25 3.75
N TYR A 7 3.48 5.93 3.68
CA TYR A 7 2.82 5.03 4.60
C TYR A 7 3.64 3.77 4.87
N ARG A 8 3.49 3.22 6.08
CA ARG A 8 3.79 1.82 6.37
C ARG A 8 2.53 1.00 6.12
N ILE A 9 2.64 -0.04 5.32
CA ILE A 9 1.54 -0.92 4.90
C ILE A 9 1.72 -2.28 5.54
N ALA A 10 0.74 -2.72 6.32
CA ALA A 10 0.63 -4.10 6.75
C ALA A 10 0.03 -4.92 5.60
N VAL A 11 0.85 -5.76 4.98
CA VAL A 11 0.46 -6.69 3.92
C VAL A 11 0.05 -8.01 4.56
N PRO A 12 -1.21 -8.46 4.38
CA PRO A 12 -1.66 -9.73 4.94
C PRO A 12 -0.86 -10.91 4.39
N GLY A 13 -0.59 -11.88 5.26
CA GLY A 13 -0.05 -13.16 4.85
C GLY A 13 -1.03 -13.94 3.95
N ARG A 14 -0.55 -15.03 3.36
CA ARG A 14 -1.37 -15.88 2.49
C ARG A 14 -2.56 -16.46 3.27
N PRO A 15 -3.80 -16.35 2.76
CA PRO A 15 -4.96 -17.00 3.37
C PRO A 15 -4.73 -18.51 3.56
N GLY A 16 -5.17 -19.04 4.71
CA GLY A 16 -5.03 -20.48 5.04
C GLY A 16 -3.62 -20.90 5.45
N ALA A 17 -2.63 -20.03 5.35
CA ALA A 17 -1.37 -20.17 6.06
C ALA A 17 -1.45 -19.30 7.32
N HIS A 18 -1.09 -19.82 8.49
CA HIS A 18 -0.86 -19.01 9.70
C HIS A 18 0.42 -18.15 9.53
N ALA A 19 0.55 -17.49 8.38
CA ALA A 19 1.70 -16.76 7.94
C ALA A 19 1.64 -15.34 8.54
N PRO A 20 2.76 -14.84 9.08
CA PRO A 20 2.81 -13.50 9.64
C PRO A 20 2.57 -12.43 8.57
N GLN A 21 2.00 -11.31 8.98
CA GLN A 21 1.93 -10.09 8.17
C GLN A 21 3.33 -9.54 7.91
N THR A 22 3.53 -8.97 6.72
CA THR A 22 4.78 -8.26 6.38
C THR A 22 4.52 -6.76 6.35
N MET A 23 5.53 -5.96 6.70
CA MET A 23 5.45 -4.50 6.65
C MET A 23 6.19 -3.98 5.42
N ALA A 24 5.50 -3.22 4.57
CA ALA A 24 6.10 -2.54 3.42
C ALA A 24 6.02 -1.02 3.61
N VAL A 25 7.00 -0.27 3.11
CA VAL A 25 6.94 1.19 3.07
C VAL A 25 6.63 1.62 1.66
N VAL A 26 5.69 2.56 1.51
CA VAL A 26 5.33 3.17 0.24
C VAL A 26 5.42 4.69 0.35
N TYR A 27 5.85 5.34 -0.72
CA TYR A 27 5.93 6.80 -0.80
C TYR A 27 5.05 7.31 -1.94
N ARG A 28 4.60 8.55 -1.80
CA ARG A 28 3.85 9.22 -2.86
C ARG A 28 4.65 9.19 -4.15
N SER A 29 3.99 8.86 -5.25
CA SER A 29 4.54 9.05 -6.59
C SER A 29 3.80 10.18 -7.31
N ASP A 30 4.32 10.59 -8.47
CA ASP A 30 3.68 11.55 -9.36
C ASP A 30 2.53 10.94 -10.20
N GLU A 31 2.14 9.70 -9.91
CA GLU A 31 1.07 9.00 -10.61
C GLU A 31 -0.28 9.13 -9.88
N THR A 32 -1.34 9.29 -10.67
CA THR A 32 -2.73 9.22 -10.20
C THR A 32 -3.51 8.17 -10.98
N THR A 33 -4.43 7.48 -10.33
CA THR A 33 -5.40 6.60 -11.02
C THR A 33 -6.34 7.42 -11.92
N PRO A 34 -7.05 6.79 -12.87
CA PRO A 34 -8.07 7.47 -13.68
C PRO A 34 -9.14 8.20 -12.86
N ASP A 35 -9.47 7.69 -11.66
CA ASP A 35 -10.40 8.30 -10.71
C ASP A 35 -9.75 9.43 -9.87
N GLY A 36 -8.54 9.87 -10.21
CA GLY A 36 -7.83 10.96 -9.54
C GLY A 36 -7.19 10.61 -8.20
N ARG A 37 -7.00 9.33 -7.88
CA ARG A 37 -6.41 8.92 -6.59
C ARG A 37 -4.89 8.85 -6.69
N THR A 38 -4.19 9.43 -5.72
CA THR A 38 -2.72 9.35 -5.64
C THR A 38 -2.23 7.91 -5.50
N VAL A 39 -1.27 7.52 -6.34
CA VAL A 39 -0.60 6.23 -6.25
C VAL A 39 0.65 6.36 -5.36
N TYR A 40 0.78 5.43 -4.43
CA TYR A 40 1.97 5.26 -3.61
C TYR A 40 2.74 4.03 -4.07
N ARG A 41 4.06 4.15 -4.15
CA ARG A 41 4.95 3.10 -4.65
C ARG A 41 5.90 2.65 -3.55
N GLY A 42 6.04 1.34 -3.40
CA GLY A 42 7.00 0.70 -2.51
C GLY A 42 8.01 -0.14 -3.26
N ALA A 43 8.91 -0.76 -2.51
CA ALA A 43 9.86 -1.73 -3.04
C ALA A 43 9.14 -2.93 -3.69
N GLY A 44 9.85 -3.63 -4.60
CA GLY A 44 9.33 -4.84 -5.23
C GLY A 44 8.13 -4.62 -6.16
N GLY A 45 7.85 -3.38 -6.55
CA GLY A 45 6.76 -3.04 -7.46
C GLY A 45 5.39 -2.88 -6.78
N LEU A 46 5.33 -2.87 -5.44
CA LEU A 46 4.09 -2.65 -4.72
C LEU A 46 3.52 -1.26 -5.05
N ARG A 47 2.29 -1.23 -5.56
CA ARG A 47 1.54 -0.02 -5.89
C ARG A 47 0.23 -0.02 -5.12
N VAL A 48 -0.08 1.07 -4.45
CA VAL A 48 -1.30 1.18 -3.63
C VAL A 48 -1.96 2.55 -3.78
N THR A 49 -3.28 2.60 -3.60
CA THR A 49 -3.99 3.83 -3.20
C THR A 49 -4.37 3.72 -1.73
N VAL A 50 -4.58 4.85 -1.05
CA VAL A 50 -4.96 4.85 0.37
C VAL A 50 -6.26 5.62 0.59
N HIS A 51 -7.21 4.98 1.26
CA HIS A 51 -8.50 5.55 1.68
C HIS A 51 -8.62 5.47 3.20
N GLY A 52 -8.40 6.60 3.88
CA GLY A 52 -8.28 6.61 5.34
C GLY A 52 -7.10 5.75 5.79
N SER A 53 -7.37 4.66 6.48
CA SER A 53 -6.37 3.68 6.93
C SER A 53 -6.32 2.41 6.07
N VAL A 54 -7.05 2.35 4.96
CA VAL A 54 -7.08 1.18 4.08
C VAL A 54 -6.17 1.41 2.88
N ALA A 55 -5.19 0.52 2.70
CA ALA A 55 -4.42 0.44 1.46
C ALA A 55 -5.10 -0.50 0.48
N CYS A 56 -5.41 0.00 -0.71
CA CYS A 56 -5.94 -0.80 -1.82
C CYS A 56 -4.80 -1.07 -2.81
N PHE A 57 -4.41 -2.32 -2.96
CA PHE A 57 -3.32 -2.71 -3.85
C PHE A 57 -3.76 -2.62 -5.31
N LEU A 58 -2.85 -2.18 -6.18
CA LEU A 58 -3.11 -2.03 -7.61
C LEU A 58 -2.47 -3.18 -8.37
N GLU A 59 -3.19 -3.70 -9.37
CA GLU A 59 -2.65 -4.69 -10.28
C GLU A 59 -1.56 -4.09 -11.20
N PRO A 60 -0.59 -4.90 -11.64
CA PRO A 60 -0.37 -6.30 -11.24
C PRO A 60 0.18 -6.41 -9.81
N TYR A 61 -0.33 -7.38 -9.04
CA TYR A 61 0.14 -7.59 -7.67
C TYR A 61 1.55 -8.17 -7.65
N PRO A 62 2.45 -7.65 -6.80
CA PRO A 62 3.76 -8.25 -6.63
C PRO A 62 3.65 -9.62 -5.94
N PRO A 63 4.66 -10.50 -6.09
CA PRO A 63 4.68 -11.80 -5.43
C PRO A 63 4.48 -11.69 -3.91
N GLY A 64 3.67 -12.59 -3.35
CA GLY A 64 3.38 -12.62 -1.90
C GLY A 64 2.22 -11.74 -1.45
N VAL A 65 1.72 -10.84 -2.31
CA VAL A 65 0.45 -10.14 -2.06
C VAL A 65 -0.71 -11.07 -2.44
N CYS A 66 -1.40 -11.60 -1.43
CA CYS A 66 -2.48 -12.57 -1.61
C CYS A 66 -3.87 -12.04 -1.25
N HIS A 67 -3.97 -10.76 -0.88
CA HIS A 67 -5.20 -10.09 -0.52
C HIS A 67 -5.19 -8.69 -1.14
N PRO A 68 -6.29 -8.16 -1.71
CA PRO A 68 -6.30 -6.87 -2.41
C PRO A 68 -6.17 -5.65 -1.49
N PHE A 69 -6.27 -5.86 -0.16
CA PHE A 69 -6.24 -4.79 0.83
C PHE A 69 -5.23 -5.06 1.93
N GLY A 70 -4.69 -3.97 2.48
CA GLY A 70 -3.88 -3.94 3.70
C GLY A 70 -4.24 -2.74 4.57
N PHE A 71 -3.58 -2.62 5.73
CA PHE A 71 -3.75 -1.47 6.61
C PHE A 71 -2.61 -0.47 6.42
N ALA A 72 -2.92 0.82 6.37
CA ALA A 72 -1.99 1.91 6.15
C ALA A 72 -1.80 2.75 7.40
N TYR A 73 -0.54 2.93 7.80
CA TYR A 73 -0.12 3.84 8.87
C TYR A 73 0.64 5.00 8.25
N PRO A 74 0.20 6.27 8.42
CA PRO A 74 0.93 7.41 7.88
C PRO A 74 2.31 7.51 8.52
N ILE A 75 3.34 7.79 7.72
CA ILE A 75 4.66 8.15 8.24
C ILE A 75 4.74 9.67 8.34
N ALA A 76 5.32 10.18 9.42
CA ALA A 76 5.62 11.61 9.54
C ALA A 76 6.63 11.99 8.44
N ALA A 77 6.49 13.20 7.90
CA ALA A 77 7.57 13.80 7.12
C ALA A 77 8.78 14.01 8.05
N ALA A 78 9.97 13.63 7.57
CA ALA A 78 11.23 13.88 8.27
C ALA A 78 11.58 15.37 8.25
#